data_AF-A0A315EGI5-F1
#
_entry.id   AF-A0A315EGI5-F1
#
_cell.length_a   1.000
_cell.length_b   1.000
_cell.length_c   1.000
_cell.angle_alpha   90.00
_cell.angle_beta   90.00
_cell.angle_gamma   90.00
#
_symmetry.space_group_name_H-M   'P 1'
#
loop_
_entity.id
_entity.type
_entity.pdbx_description
1 polymer ?
#
loop_
_entity_poly.entity_id
_entity_poly.type
_entity_poly.pdbx_seq_one_letter_code
_entity_poly.pdbx_strand_id
1 'polypeptide(L)'
;MATMRAPRVKNEDRPVIHKYAEVWLAEAVELLRPMFKECGYEIPPVHVSVGFSTFGYNPKAKKRVIAVCHAKSMTRDGINEIYITPLVYEPVDVLGLLVHELIHAVDDCQSGHGKTFQEMSLALKCSDNLKVPLNVWREAVDRHRKIADLLGRYPRSGVNYEDSFDFEVKPNKEALAA
;
A
#
# COMPACT_ATOMS: atom_id res chain seq x y z
N MET A 1 3.79 31.06 -14.13
CA MET A 1 2.51 30.44 -14.51
C MET A 1 2.13 29.44 -13.44
N ALA A 2 1.01 29.61 -12.76
CA ALA A 2 0.50 28.59 -11.85
C ALA A 2 0.07 27.39 -12.71
N THR A 3 0.82 26.29 -12.67
CA THR A 3 0.43 25.01 -13.26
C THR A 3 -0.93 24.64 -12.69
N MET A 4 -1.99 24.70 -13.50
CA MET A 4 -3.31 24.20 -13.12
C MET A 4 -3.15 22.71 -12.76
N ARG A 5 -3.45 22.39 -11.51
CA ARG A 5 -3.33 21.03 -10.98
C ARG A 5 -4.40 20.17 -11.63
N ALA A 6 -4.01 19.05 -12.24
CA ALA A 6 -4.98 18.05 -12.65
C ALA A 6 -5.80 17.62 -11.41
N PRO A 7 -7.14 17.52 -11.53
CA PRO A 7 -8.00 17.12 -10.42
C PRO A 7 -7.61 15.72 -9.92
N ARG A 8 -7.72 15.49 -8.61
CA ARG A 8 -7.54 14.15 -8.04
C ARG A 8 -8.69 13.28 -8.54
N VAL A 9 -8.37 12.27 -9.34
CA VAL A 9 -9.32 11.22 -9.74
C VAL A 9 -9.41 10.21 -8.60
N LYS A 10 -10.62 10.01 -8.07
CA LYS A 10 -10.87 9.04 -6.99
C LYS A 10 -10.76 7.61 -7.50
N ASN A 11 -10.65 6.64 -6.60
CA ASN A 11 -10.60 5.24 -7.02
C ASN A 11 -11.82 4.82 -7.85
N GLU A 12 -13.02 5.16 -7.37
CA GLU A 12 -14.29 4.82 -7.99
C GLU A 12 -14.49 5.46 -9.38
N ASP A 13 -13.76 6.52 -9.71
CA ASP A 13 -13.89 7.19 -11.00
C ASP A 13 -12.97 6.57 -12.08
N ARG A 14 -12.12 5.61 -11.71
CA ARG A 14 -11.18 4.93 -12.62
C ARG A 14 -11.84 3.73 -13.33
N PRO A 15 -11.42 3.40 -14.56
CA PRO A 15 -11.91 2.21 -15.26
C PRO A 15 -11.51 0.93 -14.52
N VAL A 16 -12.39 -0.07 -14.52
CA VAL A 16 -12.08 -1.40 -13.98
C VAL A 16 -11.29 -2.19 -15.03
N ILE A 17 -10.00 -2.39 -14.78
CA ILE A 17 -9.11 -3.17 -15.65
C ILE A 17 -8.85 -4.54 -15.03
N HIS A 18 -8.55 -4.55 -13.73
CA HIS A 18 -8.22 -5.76 -12.97
C HIS A 18 -9.41 -6.25 -12.17
N LYS A 19 -9.63 -7.57 -12.18
CA LYS A 19 -10.64 -8.22 -11.34
C LYS A 19 -10.18 -8.42 -9.89
N TYR A 20 -8.90 -8.71 -9.69
CA TYR A 20 -8.31 -9.09 -8.40
C TYR A 20 -7.21 -8.12 -8.00
N ALA A 21 -7.13 -7.78 -6.72
CA ALA A 21 -6.20 -6.77 -6.21
C ALA A 21 -4.76 -7.26 -6.27
N GLU A 22 -4.55 -8.55 -6.12
CA GLU A 22 -3.26 -9.22 -6.19
C GLU A 22 -2.67 -9.09 -7.60
N VAL A 23 -3.50 -9.16 -8.65
CA VAL A 23 -3.07 -8.93 -10.05
C VAL A 23 -2.73 -7.46 -10.28
N TRP A 24 -3.55 -6.55 -9.75
CA TRP A 24 -3.29 -5.11 -9.79
C TRP A 24 -1.97 -4.76 -9.09
N LEU A 25 -1.71 -5.35 -7.92
CA LEU A 25 -0.50 -5.13 -7.13
C LEU A 25 0.73 -5.72 -7.82
N ALA A 26 0.62 -6.93 -8.39
CA ALA A 26 1.70 -7.53 -9.16
C ALA A 26 2.09 -6.65 -10.36
N GLU A 27 1.12 -6.12 -11.11
CA GLU A 27 1.41 -5.19 -12.22
C GLU A 27 1.98 -3.85 -11.72
N ALA A 28 1.50 -3.36 -10.57
CA ALA A 28 2.06 -2.17 -9.93
C ALA A 28 3.54 -2.33 -9.60
N VAL A 29 3.97 -3.49 -9.10
CA VAL A 29 5.40 -3.80 -8.85
C VAL A 29 6.21 -3.65 -10.14
N GLU A 30 5.72 -4.20 -11.25
CA GLU A 30 6.41 -4.12 -12.54
C GLU A 30 6.51 -2.66 -13.05
N LEU A 31 5.45 -1.87 -12.90
CA LEU A 31 5.46 -0.44 -13.26
C LEU A 31 6.35 0.41 -12.35
N LEU A 32 6.65 -0.05 -11.13
CA LEU A 32 7.55 0.61 -10.18
C LEU A 32 9.03 0.23 -10.39
N ARG A 33 9.34 -0.92 -11.04
CA ARG A 33 10.73 -1.34 -11.30
C ARG A 33 11.61 -0.26 -11.96
N PRO A 34 11.16 0.48 -13.00
CA PRO A 34 11.97 1.53 -13.60
C PRO A 34 12.42 2.60 -12.60
N MET A 35 11.52 2.99 -11.68
CA MET A 35 11.84 3.97 -10.64
C MET A 35 12.92 3.46 -9.67
N PHE A 36 12.87 2.18 -9.29
CA PHE A 36 13.90 1.59 -8.43
C PHE A 36 15.24 1.53 -9.17
N LYS A 37 15.21 1.11 -10.44
CA LYS A 37 16.39 1.01 -11.29
C LYS A 37 17.07 2.36 -11.54
N GLU A 38 16.29 3.43 -11.75
CA GLU A 38 16.79 4.82 -11.86
C GLU A 38 17.62 5.23 -10.64
N CYS A 39 17.28 4.73 -9.46
CA CYS A 39 17.97 5.00 -8.20
C CYS A 39 19.10 4.00 -7.87
N GLY A 40 19.38 3.04 -8.77
CA GLY A 40 20.41 2.01 -8.56
C GLY A 40 19.97 0.82 -7.71
N TYR A 41 18.66 0.62 -7.52
CA TYR A 41 18.10 -0.50 -6.78
C TYR A 41 17.37 -1.48 -7.69
N GLU A 42 17.33 -2.75 -7.30
CA GLU A 42 16.57 -3.78 -7.99
C GLU A 42 15.52 -4.35 -7.04
N ILE A 43 14.27 -4.39 -7.50
CA ILE A 43 13.19 -5.05 -6.77
C ILE A 43 13.39 -6.57 -6.91
N PRO A 44 13.58 -7.33 -5.81
CA PRO A 44 13.68 -8.79 -5.90
C PRO A 44 12.33 -9.41 -6.29
N PRO A 45 12.26 -10.72 -6.55
CA PRO A 45 10.98 -11.42 -6.54
C PRO A 45 10.25 -11.17 -5.21
N VAL A 46 8.96 -10.84 -5.29
CA VAL A 46 8.09 -10.63 -4.13
C VAL A 46 6.74 -11.28 -4.39
N HIS A 47 6.14 -11.84 -3.35
CA HIS A 47 4.70 -12.05 -3.29
C HIS A 47 4.05 -10.80 -2.74
N VAL A 48 2.92 -10.40 -3.32
CA VAL A 48 2.19 -9.22 -2.89
C VAL A 48 0.70 -9.51 -2.82
N SER A 49 0.10 -9.22 -1.68
CA SER A 49 -1.29 -9.52 -1.41
C SER A 49 -1.97 -8.45 -0.55
N VAL A 50 -3.28 -8.54 -0.45
CA VAL A 50 -4.08 -7.72 0.47
C VAL A 50 -4.30 -8.50 1.75
N GLY A 51 -3.91 -7.93 2.88
CA GLY A 51 -4.01 -8.61 4.16
C GLY A 51 -3.61 -7.73 5.34
N PHE A 52 -3.77 -8.26 6.54
CA PHE A 52 -3.28 -7.58 7.73
C PHE A 52 -1.86 -8.01 8.05
N SER A 53 -1.12 -7.09 8.67
CA SER A 53 0.20 -7.40 9.23
C SER A 53 0.12 -8.48 10.33
N THR A 54 1.26 -8.92 10.82
CA THR A 54 1.39 -9.86 11.95
C THR A 54 0.62 -9.46 13.21
N PHE A 55 0.31 -8.18 13.39
CA PHE A 55 -0.46 -7.68 14.53
C PHE A 55 -1.97 -7.58 14.26
N GLY A 56 -2.43 -7.96 13.07
CA GLY A 56 -3.83 -7.88 12.67
C GLY A 56 -4.35 -6.45 12.58
N TYR A 57 -5.68 -6.32 12.60
CA TYR A 57 -6.36 -5.03 12.80
C TYR A 57 -6.59 -4.80 14.28
N ASN A 58 -6.02 -3.73 14.84
CA ASN A 58 -6.30 -3.29 16.21
C ASN A 58 -6.74 -1.81 16.23
N PRO A 59 -8.04 -1.53 16.39
CA PRO A 59 -8.55 -0.16 16.34
C PRO A 59 -8.03 0.71 17.51
N LYS A 60 -7.65 0.08 18.63
CA LYS A 60 -7.13 0.73 19.85
C LYS A 60 -5.61 0.91 19.84
N ALA A 61 -4.91 0.38 18.84
CA ALA A 61 -3.46 0.55 18.75
C ALA A 61 -3.10 2.02 18.50
N LYS A 62 -2.15 2.55 19.29
CA LYS A 62 -1.65 3.92 19.14
C LYS A 62 -0.97 4.15 17.78
N LYS A 63 -0.43 3.09 17.18
CA LYS A 63 0.13 3.07 15.83
C LYS A 63 -0.43 1.87 15.10
N ARG A 64 -1.04 2.09 13.94
CA ARG A 64 -1.56 1.03 13.09
C ARG A 64 -0.48 0.66 12.08
N VAL A 65 -0.21 -0.64 11.96
CA VAL A 65 0.65 -1.18 10.90
C VAL A 65 -0.24 -1.39 9.68
N ILE A 66 -0.06 -0.55 8.67
CA ILE A 66 -0.94 -0.48 7.47
C ILE A 66 -0.35 -1.21 6.26
N ALA A 67 0.90 -1.64 6.33
CA ALA A 67 1.53 -2.55 5.39
C ALA A 67 2.70 -3.27 6.08
N VAL A 68 3.16 -4.37 5.52
CA VAL A 68 4.33 -5.11 6.01
C VAL A 68 5.00 -5.91 4.88
N CYS A 69 6.32 -5.95 4.90
CA CYS A 69 7.15 -6.89 4.17
C CYS A 69 7.74 -7.93 5.13
N HIS A 70 7.60 -9.21 4.79
CA HIS A 70 8.24 -10.31 5.47
C HIS A 70 9.55 -10.68 4.76
N ALA A 71 10.59 -10.91 5.56
CA ALA A 71 11.88 -11.37 5.07
C ALA A 71 11.76 -12.77 4.45
N LYS A 72 12.67 -13.11 3.53
CA LYS A 72 12.75 -14.44 2.90
C LYS A 72 12.90 -15.56 3.91
N SER A 73 13.56 -15.29 5.04
CA SER A 73 13.72 -16.24 6.15
C SER A 73 12.40 -16.59 6.85
N MET A 74 11.33 -15.82 6.63
CA MET A 74 10.01 -16.03 7.21
C MET A 74 9.04 -16.76 6.27
N THR A 75 9.42 -16.99 5.02
CA THR A 75 8.57 -17.62 4.00
C THR A 75 9.12 -19.00 3.62
N ARG A 76 8.23 -19.88 3.16
CA ARG A 76 8.60 -21.29 2.88
C ARG A 76 9.38 -21.47 1.58
N ASP A 77 9.19 -20.56 0.64
CA ASP A 77 9.82 -20.56 -0.69
C ASP A 77 10.98 -19.56 -0.80
N GLY A 78 11.30 -18.84 0.28
CA GLY A 78 12.44 -17.92 0.32
C GLY A 78 12.23 -16.65 -0.51
N ILE A 79 10.98 -16.26 -0.77
CA ILE A 79 10.59 -15.02 -1.46
C ILE A 79 10.01 -14.04 -0.42
N ASN A 80 10.28 -12.74 -0.54
CA ASN A 80 9.67 -11.75 0.36
C ASN A 80 8.15 -11.71 0.18
N GLU A 81 7.39 -11.65 1.27
CA GLU A 81 5.92 -11.60 1.23
C GLU A 81 5.44 -10.24 1.74
N ILE A 82 4.71 -9.51 0.90
CA ILE A 82 4.20 -8.18 1.18
C ILE A 82 2.68 -8.20 1.36
N TYR A 83 2.20 -7.62 2.45
CA TYR A 83 0.78 -7.38 2.69
C TYR A 83 0.47 -5.89 2.76
N ILE A 84 -0.47 -5.44 1.94
CA ILE A 84 -1.08 -4.11 2.04
C ILE A 84 -2.43 -4.24 2.76
N THR A 85 -2.68 -3.38 3.76
CA THR A 85 -3.92 -3.43 4.52
C THR A 85 -5.15 -3.22 3.65
N PRO A 86 -6.25 -3.96 3.87
CA PRO A 86 -7.50 -3.70 3.17
C PRO A 86 -8.19 -2.40 3.61
N LEU A 87 -7.65 -1.65 4.59
CA LEU A 87 -8.16 -0.34 5.00
C LEU A 87 -7.86 0.77 3.98
N VAL A 88 -6.79 0.61 3.19
CA VAL A 88 -6.35 1.61 2.22
C VAL A 88 -6.76 1.16 0.82
N TYR A 89 -7.47 2.03 0.12
CA TYR A 89 -8.08 1.71 -1.18
C TYR A 89 -7.88 2.78 -2.25
N GLU A 90 -7.35 3.93 -1.89
CA GLU A 90 -7.01 4.97 -2.87
C GLU A 90 -5.71 4.56 -3.60
N PRO A 91 -5.72 4.41 -4.94
CA PRO A 91 -4.59 3.85 -5.69
C PRO A 91 -3.24 4.51 -5.41
N VAL A 92 -3.21 5.84 -5.30
CA VAL A 92 -1.98 6.58 -5.01
C VAL A 92 -1.44 6.26 -3.63
N ASP A 93 -2.32 6.11 -2.65
CA ASP A 93 -1.96 5.79 -1.27
C ASP A 93 -1.49 4.32 -1.17
N VAL A 94 -2.16 3.39 -1.87
CA VAL A 94 -1.72 1.99 -2.01
C VAL A 94 -0.34 1.89 -2.64
N LEU A 95 -0.07 2.63 -3.72
CA LEU A 95 1.26 2.64 -4.35
C LEU A 95 2.33 3.20 -3.42
N GLY A 96 2.01 4.25 -2.66
CA GLY A 96 2.93 4.81 -1.67
C GLY A 96 3.33 3.78 -0.61
N LEU A 97 2.37 3.01 -0.10
CA LEU A 97 2.65 1.89 0.82
C LEU A 97 3.44 0.78 0.15
N LEU A 98 3.10 0.41 -1.10
CA LEU A 98 3.83 -0.60 -1.83
C LEU A 98 5.31 -0.21 -2.04
N VAL A 99 5.60 1.05 -2.36
CA VAL A 99 6.98 1.55 -2.46
C VAL A 99 7.73 1.41 -1.14
N HIS A 100 7.09 1.73 0.00
CA HIS A 100 7.68 1.54 1.32
C HIS A 100 8.07 0.07 1.54
N GLU A 101 7.16 -0.87 1.26
CA GLU A 101 7.42 -2.28 1.50
C GLU A 101 8.43 -2.87 0.51
N LEU A 102 8.44 -2.39 -0.73
CA LEU A 102 9.46 -2.77 -1.70
C LEU A 102 10.87 -2.31 -1.28
N ILE A 103 11.00 -1.19 -0.56
CA ILE A 103 12.29 -0.77 0.03
C ILE A 103 12.78 -1.78 1.06
N HIS A 104 11.89 -2.31 1.90
CA HIS A 104 12.25 -3.42 2.81
C HIS A 104 12.63 -4.68 2.04
N ALA A 105 11.95 -4.99 0.94
CA ALA A 105 12.30 -6.16 0.14
C ALA A 105 13.71 -6.07 -0.47
N VAL A 106 14.14 -4.86 -0.89
CA VAL A 106 15.47 -4.65 -1.54
C VAL A 106 16.62 -5.17 -0.67
N ASP A 107 16.58 -4.98 0.65
CA ASP A 107 17.62 -5.46 1.56
C ASP A 107 17.17 -6.63 2.46
N ASP A 108 16.08 -7.30 2.07
CA ASP A 108 15.48 -8.42 2.80
C ASP A 108 15.18 -8.09 4.29
N CYS A 109 14.59 -6.92 4.50
CA CYS A 109 14.17 -6.38 5.79
C CYS A 109 15.31 -6.16 6.81
N GLN A 110 16.57 -6.16 6.37
CA GLN A 110 17.73 -6.12 7.27
C GLN A 110 17.86 -4.78 8.02
N SER A 111 17.52 -3.68 7.36
CA SER A 111 17.72 -2.34 7.94
C SER A 111 16.59 -1.87 8.84
N GLY A 112 15.42 -2.53 8.82
CA GLY A 112 14.19 -1.96 9.36
C GLY A 112 13.98 -0.53 8.84
N HIS A 113 13.66 0.44 9.72
CA HIS A 113 13.61 1.86 9.34
C HIS A 113 14.92 2.63 9.60
N GLY A 114 16.06 1.91 9.68
CA GLY A 114 17.39 2.42 9.95
C GLY A 114 18.04 3.20 8.81
N LYS A 115 19.35 3.46 8.91
CA LYS A 115 20.08 4.38 8.01
C LYS A 115 19.92 4.03 6.52
N THR A 116 20.19 2.78 6.14
CA THR A 116 20.10 2.33 4.74
C THR A 116 18.69 2.44 4.19
N PHE A 117 17.67 2.08 4.99
CA PHE A 117 16.27 2.31 4.61
C PHE A 117 15.99 3.79 4.34
N GLN A 118 16.44 4.68 5.22
CA GLN A 118 16.22 6.13 5.05
C GLN A 118 16.92 6.67 3.79
N GLU A 119 18.09 6.14 3.44
CA GLU A 119 18.82 6.50 2.22
C GLU A 119 18.07 6.05 0.95
N MET A 120 17.62 4.79 0.91
CA MET A 120 16.80 4.25 -0.19
C MET A 120 15.47 5.02 -0.32
N SER A 121 14.79 5.20 0.81
CA SER A 121 13.53 5.90 0.92
C SER A 121 13.61 7.35 0.44
N LEU A 122 14.70 8.06 0.77
CA LEU A 122 14.94 9.42 0.28
C LEU A 122 15.20 9.44 -1.22
N ALA A 123 16.04 8.52 -1.73
CA ALA A 123 16.35 8.41 -3.16
C ALA A 123 15.08 8.12 -4.00
N LEU A 124 14.21 7.24 -3.50
CA LEU A 124 12.94 6.85 -4.12
C LEU A 124 11.80 7.84 -3.85
N LYS A 125 12.06 8.92 -3.10
CA LYS A 125 11.08 9.95 -2.77
C LYS A 125 9.84 9.37 -2.06
N CYS A 126 10.04 8.36 -1.21
CA CYS A 126 8.98 7.63 -0.53
C CYS A 126 8.11 8.58 0.33
N SER A 127 6.80 8.48 0.19
CA SER A 127 5.86 9.52 0.63
C SER A 127 5.72 9.66 2.15
N ASP A 128 6.12 8.65 2.92
CA ASP A 128 6.01 8.61 4.37
C ASP A 128 7.33 8.92 5.10
N ASN A 129 8.39 9.22 4.35
CA ASN A 129 9.65 9.69 4.90
C ASN A 129 9.63 11.22 5.07
N LEU A 130 9.62 11.66 6.33
CA LEU A 130 9.58 13.09 6.70
C LEU A 130 10.78 13.91 6.20
N LYS A 131 11.87 13.27 5.77
CA LYS A 131 13.03 13.95 5.19
C LYS A 131 12.85 14.29 3.70
N VAL A 132 11.85 13.73 3.03
CA VAL A 132 11.55 14.06 1.63
C VAL A 132 10.93 15.46 1.56
N PRO A 133 11.56 16.43 0.86
CA PRO A 133 11.02 17.78 0.75
C PRO A 133 9.64 17.80 0.06
N LEU A 134 8.78 18.76 0.42
CA LEU A 134 7.39 18.81 -0.06
C LEU A 134 7.25 18.85 -1.59
N ASN A 135 8.13 19.56 -2.29
CA ASN A 135 8.12 19.60 -3.76
C ASN A 135 8.47 18.23 -4.37
N VAL A 136 9.45 17.54 -3.79
CA VAL A 136 9.90 16.20 -4.19
C VAL A 136 8.80 15.17 -3.92
N TRP A 137 8.11 15.27 -2.78
CA TRP A 137 6.94 14.46 -2.46
C TRP A 137 5.82 14.60 -3.51
N ARG A 138 5.58 15.83 -4.00
CA ARG A 138 4.57 16.05 -5.05
C ARG A 138 4.95 15.37 -6.37
N GLU A 139 6.21 15.40 -6.75
CA GLU A 139 6.71 14.69 -7.94
C GLU A 139 6.47 13.17 -7.82
N ALA A 140 6.71 12.59 -6.63
CA ALA A 140 6.43 11.19 -6.37
C ALA A 140 4.93 10.90 -6.50
N VAL A 141 4.07 11.72 -5.89
CA VAL A 141 2.61 11.59 -6.02
C VAL A 141 2.14 11.67 -7.47
N ASP A 142 2.71 12.57 -8.27
CA ASP A 142 2.36 12.68 -9.69
C ASP A 142 2.83 11.47 -10.51
N ARG A 143 3.97 10.86 -10.15
CA ARG A 143 4.40 9.58 -10.72
C ARG A 143 3.44 8.45 -10.35
N HIS A 144 3.05 8.33 -9.08
CA HIS A 144 2.06 7.34 -8.62
C HIS A 144 0.70 7.53 -9.30
N ARG A 145 0.27 8.77 -9.55
CA ARG A 145 -0.96 9.04 -10.30
C ARG A 145 -0.91 8.48 -11.72
N LYS A 146 0.19 8.70 -12.45
CA LYS A 146 0.37 8.14 -13.79
C LYS A 146 0.32 6.62 -13.78
N ILE A 147 0.96 5.97 -12.81
CA ILE A 147 0.88 4.52 -12.63
C ILE A 147 -0.56 4.07 -12.33
N ALA A 148 -1.24 4.75 -11.41
CA ALA A 148 -2.64 4.47 -11.10
C ALA A 148 -3.57 4.69 -12.31
N ASP A 149 -3.27 5.63 -13.20
CA ASP A 149 -4.04 5.86 -14.42
C ASP A 149 -3.87 4.70 -15.42
N LEU A 150 -2.68 4.10 -15.48
CA LEU A 150 -2.41 2.89 -16.27
C LEU A 150 -3.10 1.64 -15.67
N LEU A 151 -3.03 1.49 -14.36
CA LEU A 151 -3.62 0.34 -13.66
C LEU A 151 -5.15 0.43 -13.51
N GLY A 152 -5.72 1.62 -13.67
CA GLY A 152 -7.15 1.84 -13.45
C GLY A 152 -7.54 1.72 -11.97
N ARG A 153 -8.80 1.33 -11.73
CA ARG A 153 -9.38 1.21 -10.39
C ARG A 153 -8.65 0.11 -9.60
N TYR A 154 -8.20 0.44 -8.40
CA TYR A 154 -7.77 -0.56 -7.43
C TYR A 154 -8.99 -1.38 -7.00
N PRO A 155 -9.03 -2.71 -7.23
CA PRO A 155 -10.25 -3.52 -7.10
C PRO A 155 -10.54 -3.93 -5.64
N ARG A 156 -10.53 -2.95 -4.74
CA ARG A 156 -10.99 -2.99 -3.35
C ARG A 156 -11.64 -1.64 -3.02
N SER A 157 -12.72 -1.66 -2.24
CA SER A 157 -13.43 -0.46 -1.78
C SER A 157 -12.98 0.03 -0.41
N GLY A 158 -12.02 -0.66 0.21
CA GLY A 158 -11.67 -0.45 1.62
C GLY A 158 -12.60 -1.22 2.55
N VAL A 159 -12.04 -1.78 3.62
CA VAL A 159 -12.83 -2.34 4.72
C VAL A 159 -13.09 -1.25 5.75
N ASN A 160 -14.36 -1.01 6.07
CA ASN A 160 -14.76 -0.16 7.18
C ASN A 160 -15.05 -1.04 8.41
N TYR A 161 -14.33 -0.81 9.50
CA TYR A 161 -14.52 -1.53 10.78
C TYR A 161 -15.32 -0.73 11.81
N GLU A 162 -15.80 0.46 11.45
CA GLU A 162 -16.79 1.19 12.28
C GLU A 162 -18.15 0.47 12.22
N ASP A 163 -18.44 -0.21 11.11
CA ASP A 163 -19.55 -1.12 10.94
C ASP A 163 -19.13 -2.50 11.47
N SER A 164 -19.44 -2.81 12.74
CA SER A 164 -18.86 -3.96 13.44
C SER A 164 -19.30 -5.33 12.88
N PHE A 165 -18.43 -6.33 13.06
CA PHE A 165 -18.79 -7.75 13.04
C PHE A 165 -19.53 -8.12 14.35
N ASP A 166 -20.70 -7.56 14.59
CA ASP A 166 -21.57 -8.06 15.67
C ASP A 166 -22.18 -9.39 15.20
N PHE A 167 -21.54 -10.52 15.54
CA PHE A 167 -22.16 -11.84 15.44
C PHE A 167 -23.30 -12.01 16.47
N GLU A 168 -23.38 -11.12 17.45
CA GLU A 168 -24.56 -10.97 18.30
C GLU A 168 -25.64 -10.23 17.51
N VAL A 169 -26.52 -10.98 16.85
CA VAL A 169 -27.85 -10.49 16.52
C VAL A 169 -28.44 -9.93 17.82
N LYS A 170 -28.49 -8.60 17.97
CA LYS A 170 -29.25 -7.99 19.05
C LYS A 170 -30.66 -8.56 18.92
N PRO A 171 -31.20 -9.24 19.94
CA PRO A 171 -32.55 -9.78 19.83
C PRO A 171 -33.47 -8.62 19.47
N ASN A 172 -34.25 -8.81 18.40
CA ASN A 172 -35.26 -7.85 18.01
C ASN A 172 -36.17 -7.65 19.23
N LYS A 173 -36.19 -6.44 19.80
CA LYS A 173 -37.03 -6.12 20.97
C LYS A 173 -38.52 -6.24 20.67
N GLU A 174 -38.91 -6.41 19.41
CA GLU A 174 -40.29 -6.67 18.99
C GLU A 174 -40.70 -8.16 19.07
N ALA A 175 -39.77 -9.10 19.28
CA ALA A 175 -40.09 -10.54 19.36
C ALA A 175 -40.45 -11.03 20.78
N LEU A 176 -40.44 -10.15 21.79
CA LEU A 176 -40.73 -10.48 23.20
C LEU A 176 -42.05 -9.90 23.71
N ALA A 177 -42.92 -9.43 22.80
CA ALA A 177 -44.23 -8.88 23.11
C ALA A 177 -45.38 -9.61 22.38
N ALA A 178 -45.27 -10.93 22.23
CA ALA A 178 -46.34 -11.81 21.78
C ALA A 178 -46.54 -12.96 22.78
#